data_AF-A0A7D4TK34-F1
#
_entry.id   AF-A0A7D4TK34-F1
#
_cell.length_a   1.000
_cell.length_b   1.000
_cell.length_c   1.000
_cell.angle_alpha   90.00
_cell.angle_beta   90.00
_cell.angle_gamma   90.00
#
_symmetry.space_group_name_H-M   'P 1'
#
loop_
_entity.id
_entity.type
_entity.pdbx_description
1 polymer ?
#
loop_
_entity_poly.entity_id
_entity_poly.type
_entity_poly.pdbx_seq_one_letter_code
_entity_poly.pdbx_strand_id
1 'polypeptide(L)'
;MIKIPHKLKQQLWWLIISVDFDYSRIAIADHEINGDVLTLWLEDKHDFKNSLDECLQADIHLKQFARLIKTEGLNSYEGTKVHSGKNFAYKSRVTINEPIRWYQEDASPTEQLWAREAMLKTILTQLVETEIYAEAE
;
A
#
# COMPACT_ATOMS: atom_id res chain seq x y z
N MET A 1 5.34 3.65 -9.97
CA MET A 1 6.56 3.38 -9.18
C MET A 1 6.55 4.18 -7.89
N ILE A 2 6.65 3.49 -6.76
CA ILE A 2 6.84 4.04 -5.42
C ILE A 2 8.31 4.39 -5.27
N LYS A 3 8.60 5.62 -4.85
CA LYS A 3 9.95 6.05 -4.48
C LYS A 3 10.25 5.56 -3.08
N ILE A 4 11.26 4.71 -2.97
CA ILE A 4 11.72 4.10 -1.71
C ILE A 4 13.20 4.45 -1.55
N PRO A 5 13.65 4.93 -0.37
CA PRO A 5 15.07 5.16 -0.11
C PRO A 5 15.89 3.89 -0.28
N HIS A 6 17.13 4.01 -0.76
CA HIS A 6 18.02 2.86 -0.98
C HIS A 6 18.24 2.03 0.30
N LYS A 7 18.36 2.67 1.46
CA LYS A 7 18.46 1.99 2.76
C LYS A 7 17.26 1.07 3.02
N LEU A 8 16.05 1.59 2.85
CA LEU A 8 14.82 0.82 3.03
C LEU A 8 14.71 -0.31 2.00
N LYS A 9 15.13 -0.08 0.75
CA LYS A 9 15.24 -1.13 -0.28
C LYS A 9 16.12 -2.29 0.20
N GLN A 10 17.32 -2.02 0.74
CA GLN A 10 18.21 -3.06 1.26
C GLN A 10 17.60 -3.81 2.44
N GLN A 11 16.96 -3.12 3.38
CA GLN A 11 16.32 -3.75 4.54
C GLN A 11 15.15 -4.65 4.14
N LEU A 12 14.32 -4.20 3.18
CA LEU A 12 13.24 -5.01 2.62
C LEU A 12 13.80 -6.25 1.90
N TRP A 13 14.93 -6.13 1.21
CA TRP A 13 15.61 -7.28 0.61
C TRP A 13 16.04 -8.32 1.64
N TRP A 14 16.63 -7.88 2.75
CA TRP A 14 16.98 -8.79 3.84
C TRP A 14 15.75 -9.50 4.42
N LEU A 15 14.64 -8.78 4.58
CA LEU A 15 13.38 -9.38 5.03
C LEU A 15 12.85 -10.40 4.03
N ILE A 16 12.90 -10.11 2.73
CA ILE A 16 12.47 -11.05 1.67
C ILE A 16 13.33 -12.33 1.71
N ILE A 17 14.64 -12.20 1.90
CA ILE A 17 15.54 -13.35 2.02
C ILE A 17 15.25 -14.13 3.29
N SER A 18 14.99 -13.47 4.43
CA SER A 18 14.73 -14.17 5.70
C SER A 18 13.42 -14.95 5.70
N VAL A 19 12.45 -14.58 4.87
CA VAL A 19 11.21 -15.33 4.68
C VAL A 19 11.27 -16.36 3.54
N ASP A 20 12.47 -16.67 3.04
CA ASP A 20 12.70 -17.62 1.96
C ASP A 20 11.94 -17.26 0.66
N PHE A 21 11.81 -15.96 0.37
CA PHE A 21 11.04 -15.42 -0.76
C PHE A 21 9.53 -15.73 -0.74
N ASP A 22 9.00 -16.27 0.36
CA ASP A 22 7.56 -16.40 0.56
C ASP A 22 6.98 -15.08 1.09
N TYR A 23 6.62 -14.19 0.17
CA TYR A 23 6.06 -12.87 0.48
C TYR A 23 4.76 -12.93 1.31
N SER A 24 4.05 -14.07 1.31
CA SER A 24 2.82 -14.23 2.10
C SER A 24 3.10 -14.27 3.61
N ARG A 25 4.35 -14.54 4.00
CA ARG A 25 4.84 -14.50 5.37
C ARG A 25 5.12 -13.09 5.86
N ILE A 26 5.34 -12.10 4.99
CA ILE A 26 5.56 -10.72 5.41
C ILE A 26 4.21 -10.12 5.83
N ALA A 27 4.09 -9.75 7.11
CA ALA A 27 2.90 -9.14 7.68
C ALA A 27 3.17 -7.70 8.10
N ILE A 28 2.08 -6.93 8.21
CA ILE A 28 2.07 -5.62 8.86
C ILE A 28 1.69 -5.85 10.32
N ALA A 29 2.66 -5.72 11.22
CA ALA A 29 2.46 -5.86 12.66
C ALA A 29 1.64 -4.68 13.21
N ASP A 30 1.99 -3.46 12.78
CA ASP A 30 1.27 -2.25 13.11
C ASP A 30 1.49 -1.16 12.05
N HIS A 31 0.79 -0.04 12.20
CA HIS A 31 0.89 1.12 11.32
C HIS A 31 0.55 2.42 12.05
N GLU A 32 1.14 3.51 11.59
CA GLU A 32 0.73 4.84 12.01
C GLU A 32 0.81 5.84 10.85
N ILE A 33 0.00 6.90 10.93
CA ILE A 33 0.17 8.07 10.08
C ILE A 33 0.65 9.20 10.98
N ASN A 34 1.85 9.69 10.71
CA ASN A 34 2.45 10.81 11.41
C ASN A 34 2.81 11.90 10.40
N GLY A 35 2.09 13.01 10.45
CA GLY A 35 2.25 14.12 9.51
C GLY A 35 2.04 13.68 8.06
N ASP A 36 3.12 13.67 7.28
CA ASP A 36 3.12 13.33 5.86
C ASP A 36 3.71 11.94 5.55
N VAL A 37 3.88 11.10 6.57
CA VAL A 37 4.42 9.74 6.48
C VAL A 37 3.41 8.73 7.01
N LEU A 38 3.21 7.65 6.25
CA LEU A 38 2.65 6.39 6.70
C LEU A 38 3.82 5.48 7.08
N THR A 39 3.86 5.06 8.33
CA THR A 39 4.83 4.09 8.83
C THR A 39 4.15 2.73 8.95
N LEU A 40 4.77 1.71 8.37
CA LEU A 40 4.36 0.31 8.49
C LEU A 40 5.46 -0.46 9.23
N TRP A 41 5.11 -1.19 10.28
CA TRP A 41 6.02 -2.13 10.93
C TRP A 41 5.81 -3.51 10.34
N LEU A 42 6.87 -4.06 9.73
CA LEU A 42 6.84 -5.32 9.01
C LEU A 42 7.55 -6.42 9.79
N GLU A 43 6.96 -7.62 9.78
CA GLU A 43 7.52 -8.81 10.44
C GLU A 43 7.23 -10.08 9.63
N ASP A 44 7.91 -11.17 10.00
CA ASP A 44 7.63 -12.52 9.49
C ASP A 44 6.58 -13.19 10.38
N LYS A 45 5.51 -13.71 9.77
CA LYS A 45 4.46 -14.48 10.47
C LYS A 45 4.99 -15.73 11.18
N HIS A 46 6.16 -16.24 10.82
CA HIS A 46 6.78 -17.38 11.47
C HIS A 46 7.78 -16.98 12.58
N ASP A 47 8.10 -15.69 12.69
CA ASP A 47 9.03 -15.13 13.68
C ASP A 47 8.49 -13.79 14.19
N PHE A 48 7.32 -13.86 14.83
CA PHE A 48 6.65 -12.70 15.42
C PHE A 48 7.55 -12.01 16.43
N LYS A 49 7.62 -10.68 16.34
CA LYS A 49 8.45 -9.88 17.24
C LYS A 49 7.74 -9.62 18.56
N ASN A 50 8.53 -9.50 19.62
CA ASN A 50 7.95 -9.22 20.95
C ASN A 50 7.58 -7.75 21.11
N SER A 51 8.16 -6.88 20.28
CA SER A 51 7.94 -5.44 20.31
C SER A 51 8.16 -4.79 18.94
N LEU A 52 7.52 -3.64 18.70
CA LEU A 52 7.54 -2.96 17.39
C LEU A 52 8.92 -2.44 16.99
N ASP A 53 9.81 -2.18 17.95
CA ASP A 53 11.20 -1.74 17.69
C ASP A 53 12.06 -2.85 17.05
N GLU A 54 11.65 -4.11 17.16
CA GLU A 54 12.29 -5.23 16.48
C GLU A 54 11.76 -5.43 15.05
N CYS A 55 10.62 -4.82 14.71
CA CYS A 55 10.02 -4.91 13.37
C CYS A 55 10.77 -4.00 12.38
N LEU A 56 10.74 -4.40 11.10
CA LEU A 56 11.25 -3.55 10.05
C LEU A 56 10.30 -2.37 9.83
N GLN A 57 10.76 -1.15 10.15
CA GLN A 57 10.01 0.06 9.87
C GLN A 57 10.12 0.48 8.39
N ALA A 58 8.98 0.60 7.72
CA ALA A 58 8.85 1.08 6.35
C ALA A 58 8.09 2.41 6.32
N ASP A 59 8.84 3.50 6.15
CA ASP A 59 8.31 4.85 6.06
C ASP A 59 7.97 5.22 4.61
N ILE A 60 6.71 5.57 4.38
CA ILE A 60 6.15 5.83 3.06
C ILE A 60 5.51 7.21 3.07
N HIS A 61 5.96 8.09 2.17
CA HIS A 61 5.32 9.40 2.05
C HIS A 61 3.84 9.25 1.67
N LEU A 62 2.97 9.88 2.45
CA LEU A 62 1.51 9.81 2.36
C LEU A 62 0.96 10.19 0.97
N LYS A 63 1.68 11.05 0.22
CA LYS A 63 1.35 11.35 -1.19
C LYS A 63 1.38 10.11 -2.08
N GLN A 64 2.31 9.19 -1.83
CA GLN A 64 2.42 7.93 -2.57
C GLN A 64 1.28 6.98 -2.21
N PHE A 65 0.91 6.94 -0.93
CA PHE A 65 -0.24 6.19 -0.45
C PHE A 65 -1.57 6.70 -1.01
N ALA A 66 -1.76 8.02 -1.00
CA ALA A 66 -2.91 8.67 -1.62
C ALA A 66 -3.04 8.32 -3.11
N ARG A 67 -1.91 8.33 -3.84
CA ARG A 67 -1.86 7.95 -5.25
C ARG A 67 -2.24 6.48 -5.46
N LEU A 68 -1.78 5.59 -4.59
CA LEU A 68 -2.12 4.17 -4.64
C LEU A 68 -3.63 3.96 -4.44
N ILE A 69 -4.20 4.50 -3.36
CA ILE A 69 -5.64 4.45 -3.07
C ILE A 69 -6.47 4.92 -4.27
N LYS A 70 -6.07 6.03 -4.89
CA LYS A 70 -6.74 6.59 -6.07
C LYS A 70 -6.61 5.69 -7.31
N THR A 71 -5.44 5.09 -7.53
CA THR A 71 -5.17 4.23 -8.69
C THR A 71 -5.95 2.93 -8.60
N GLU A 72 -5.94 2.31 -7.44
CA GLU A 72 -6.73 1.11 -7.13
C GLU A 72 -8.23 1.41 -7.06
N GLY A 73 -8.61 2.68 -6.90
CA GLY A 73 -10.00 3.12 -6.85
C GLY A 73 -10.69 2.80 -5.53
N LEU A 74 -9.93 2.56 -4.45
CA LEU A 74 -10.47 2.18 -3.14
C LEU A 74 -11.38 3.27 -2.55
N ASN A 75 -11.09 4.54 -2.85
CA ASN A 75 -11.91 5.68 -2.42
C ASN A 75 -13.09 5.99 -3.37
N SER A 76 -13.53 5.02 -4.18
CA SER A 76 -14.58 5.22 -5.18
C SER A 76 -15.39 3.95 -5.41
N TYR A 77 -16.60 4.10 -5.93
CA TYR A 77 -17.44 2.97 -6.34
C TYR A 77 -17.94 3.16 -7.78
N GLU A 78 -18.32 2.06 -8.43
CA GLU A 78 -19.02 2.13 -9.72
C GLU A 78 -20.45 2.65 -9.51
N GLY A 79 -20.75 3.78 -10.14
CA GLY A 79 -22.08 4.36 -10.17
C GLY A 79 -22.55 4.64 -11.59
N THR A 80 -23.82 4.97 -11.73
CA THR A 80 -24.42 5.36 -13.00
C THR A 80 -24.69 6.86 -12.99
N LYS A 81 -24.14 7.59 -13.97
CA LYS A 81 -24.44 9.01 -14.19
C LYS A 81 -25.39 9.14 -15.38
N VAL A 82 -26.33 10.08 -15.28
CA VAL A 82 -27.19 10.47 -16.40
C VAL A 82 -26.59 11.72 -17.03
N HIS A 83 -26.45 11.72 -18.34
CA HIS A 83 -25.98 12.90 -19.07
C HIS A 83 -27.00 14.04 -18.90
N SER A 84 -26.53 15.25 -18.57
CA SER A 84 -27.35 16.41 -18.18
C SER A 84 -28.29 16.98 -19.26
N GLY A 85 -28.36 16.35 -20.44
CA GLY A 85 -29.10 16.87 -21.59
C GLY A 85 -29.45 15.83 -22.64
N LYS A 86 -28.99 14.58 -22.46
CA LYS A 86 -29.40 13.42 -23.24
C LYS A 86 -29.78 12.40 -22.18
N ASN A 87 -31.00 11.86 -22.18
CA ASN A 87 -31.48 10.86 -21.20
C ASN A 87 -30.76 9.51 -21.39
N PHE A 88 -29.43 9.53 -21.28
CA PHE A 88 -28.54 8.42 -21.47
C PHE A 88 -27.74 8.23 -20.18
N ALA A 89 -27.84 7.02 -19.64
CA ALA A 89 -27.15 6.62 -18.43
C ALA A 89 -25.83 5.93 -18.82
N TYR A 90 -24.72 6.33 -18.19
CA TYR A 90 -23.41 5.72 -18.40
C TYR A 90 -22.77 5.37 -17.06
N LYS A 91 -21.98 4.30 -17.05
CA LYS A 91 -21.18 3.93 -15.87
C LYS A 91 -20.04 4.92 -15.67
N SER A 92 -19.84 5.34 -14.43
CA SER A 92 -18.73 6.21 -14.04
C SER A 92 -18.29 5.89 -12.62
N ARG A 93 -17.01 6.12 -12.29
CA ARG A 93 -16.56 6.07 -10.90
C ARG A 93 -17.05 7.32 -10.16
N VAL A 94 -17.67 7.10 -9.01
CA VAL A 94 -18.08 8.16 -8.08
C VAL A 94 -17.11 8.12 -6.90
N THR A 95 -16.36 9.20 -6.71
CA THR A 95 -15.43 9.35 -5.60
C THR A 95 -16.21 9.60 -4.31
N ILE A 96 -15.87 8.85 -3.27
CA ILE A 96 -16.46 9.00 -1.93
C ILE A 96 -15.84 10.23 -1.26
N ASN A 97 -14.50 10.27 -1.19
CA ASN A 97 -13.74 11.36 -0.58
C ASN A 97 -12.29 11.41 -1.14
N GLU A 98 -11.52 12.42 -0.77
CA GLU A 98 -10.08 12.47 -1.05
C GLU A 98 -9.37 11.26 -0.44
N PRO A 99 -8.35 10.66 -1.08
CA PRO A 99 -7.82 9.35 -0.72
C PRO A 99 -7.44 9.16 0.76
N ILE A 100 -6.70 10.12 1.33
CA ILE A 100 -6.27 10.03 2.74
C ILE A 100 -7.43 10.29 3.69
N ARG A 101 -8.32 11.22 3.33
CA ARG A 101 -9.50 11.52 4.13
C ARG A 101 -10.47 10.35 4.15
N TRP A 102 -10.69 9.71 3.01
CA TRP A 102 -11.40 8.43 2.91
C TRP A 102 -10.79 7.40 3.85
N TYR A 103 -9.47 7.20 3.78
CA TYR A 103 -8.78 6.21 4.61
C TYR A 103 -8.96 6.47 6.12
N GLN A 104 -8.93 7.73 6.55
CA GLN A 104 -8.99 8.09 7.98
C GLN A 104 -10.41 8.20 8.54
N GLU A 105 -11.36 8.70 7.74
CA GLU A 105 -12.70 9.08 8.21
C GLU A 105 -13.80 8.13 7.72
N ASP A 106 -13.67 7.56 6.52
CA ASP A 106 -14.76 6.84 5.84
C ASP A 106 -14.53 5.33 5.74
N ALA A 107 -13.27 4.90 5.58
CA ALA A 107 -12.91 3.51 5.38
C ALA A 107 -13.11 2.68 6.66
N SER A 108 -13.77 1.54 6.53
CA SER A 108 -13.86 0.54 7.59
C SER A 108 -12.47 0.00 7.96
N PRO A 109 -12.29 -0.57 9.17
CA PRO A 109 -11.01 -1.16 9.58
C PRO A 109 -10.45 -2.18 8.56
N THR A 110 -11.33 -2.94 7.93
CA THR A 110 -10.99 -3.91 6.88
C THR A 110 -10.51 -3.22 5.60
N GLU A 111 -11.19 -2.17 5.14
CA GLU A 111 -10.76 -1.42 3.95
C GLU A 111 -9.44 -0.69 4.17
N GLN A 112 -9.22 -0.18 5.40
CA GLN A 112 -7.94 0.39 5.78
C GLN A 112 -6.83 -0.67 5.74
N LEU A 113 -7.09 -1.88 6.26
CA LEU A 113 -6.14 -3.00 6.16
C LEU A 113 -5.82 -3.33 4.70
N TRP A 114 -6.83 -3.48 3.85
CA TRP A 114 -6.62 -3.76 2.43
C TRP A 114 -5.80 -2.68 1.72
N ALA A 115 -6.01 -1.40 2.05
CA ALA A 115 -5.20 -0.32 1.51
C ALA A 115 -3.72 -0.45 1.90
N ARG A 116 -3.43 -0.79 3.17
CA ARG A 116 -2.06 -1.02 3.64
C ARG A 116 -1.42 -2.25 3.02
N GLU A 117 -2.17 -3.35 2.91
CA GLU A 117 -1.71 -4.57 2.24
C GLU A 117 -1.45 -4.34 0.75
N ALA A 118 -2.30 -3.58 0.05
CA ALA A 118 -2.09 -3.19 -1.33
C ALA A 118 -0.81 -2.35 -1.49
N MET A 119 -0.55 -1.45 -0.55
CA MET A 119 0.70 -0.69 -0.50
C MET A 119 1.92 -1.60 -0.31
N LEU A 120 1.91 -2.49 0.69
CA LEU A 120 2.99 -3.45 0.93
C LEU A 120 3.23 -4.32 -0.31
N LYS A 121 2.16 -4.88 -0.89
CA LYS A 121 2.25 -5.70 -2.11
C LYS A 121 2.89 -4.93 -3.25
N THR A 122 2.49 -3.67 -3.47
CA THR A 122 3.06 -2.85 -4.54
C THR A 122 4.55 -2.59 -4.33
N ILE A 123 4.97 -2.37 -3.09
CA ILE A 123 6.39 -2.21 -2.73
C ILE A 123 7.17 -3.50 -3.05
N LEU A 124 6.68 -4.64 -2.58
CA LEU A 124 7.36 -5.94 -2.78
C LEU A 124 7.43 -6.30 -4.26
N THR A 125 6.34 -6.14 -5.02
CA THR A 125 6.33 -6.38 -6.47
C THR A 125 7.36 -5.52 -7.19
N GLN A 126 7.42 -4.22 -6.87
CA GLN A 126 8.40 -3.33 -7.48
C GLN A 126 9.84 -3.77 -7.18
N LEU A 127 10.13 -4.24 -5.97
CA LEU A 127 11.47 -4.70 -5.61
C LEU A 127 11.89 -5.89 -6.48
N VAL A 128 11.02 -6.88 -6.60
CA VAL A 128 11.26 -8.08 -7.41
C VAL A 128 11.47 -7.73 -8.88
N GLU A 129 10.57 -6.93 -9.45
CA GLU A 129 10.68 -6.51 -10.85
C GLU A 129 11.98 -5.76 -11.11
N THR A 130 12.38 -4.85 -10.21
CA THR A 130 13.58 -4.02 -10.43
C THR A 130 14.88 -4.84 -10.39
N GLU A 131 14.98 -5.89 -9.56
CA GLU A 131 16.20 -6.74 -9.54
C GLU A 131 16.24 -7.73 -10.70
N ILE A 132 15.10 -8.32 -11.10
CA ILE A 132 15.06 -9.25 -12.25
C ILE A 132 15.56 -8.55 -13.53
N TYR A 133 15.24 -7.26 -13.70
CA TYR A 133 15.73 -6.48 -14.83
C TYR A 133 17.19 -6.00 -14.68
N ALA A 134 17.73 -5.90 -13.47
CA ALA A 134 19.12 -5.53 -13.25
C ALA A 134 20.11 -6.68 -13.53
N GLU A 135 19.67 -7.93 -13.41
CA GLU A 135 20.46 -9.13 -13.77
C GLU A 135 20.40 -9.48 -15.27
N ALA A 136 19.50 -8.83 -16.02
CA ALA A 136 19.28 -9.10 -17.45
C ALA A 136 20.09 -8.19 -18.40
N GLU A 137 20.86 -7.24 -17.87
CA GLU A 137 21.83 -6.39 -18.60
C GLU A 137 23.27 -6.80 -18.32
#